data_AF-A0A221UZF3-F1
#
_entry.id   AF-A0A221UZF3-F1
#
_cell.length_a   1.000
_cell.length_b   1.000
_cell.length_c   1.000
_cell.angle_alpha   90.00
_cell.angle_beta   90.00
_cell.angle_gamma   90.00
#
_symmetry.space_group_name_H-M   'P 1'
#
loop_
_entity.id
_entity.type
_entity.pdbx_description
1 polymer ?
#
loop_
_entity_poly.entity_id
_entity_poly.type
_entity_poly.pdbx_seq_one_letter_code
_entity_poly.pdbx_strand_id
1 'polypeptide(L)' 'MEKMETKKSKKGIRVATGVILGVLVGVLTSNIALWLPIGIAIGAAFGYTNQKNS' A
#
# COMPACT_ATOMS: atom_id res chain seq x y z
N MET A 1 11.34 31.32 -4.83
CA MET A 1 10.86 30.19 -4.01
C MET A 1 10.59 29.04 -4.94
N GLU A 2 11.55 28.13 -5.08
CA GLU A 2 11.44 26.96 -5.96
C GLU A 2 10.36 26.04 -5.38
N LYS A 3 9.24 25.91 -6.10
CA LYS A 3 8.17 24.99 -5.73
C LYS A 3 8.70 23.58 -5.97
N MET A 4 9.21 22.94 -4.91
CA MET A 4 9.58 21.54 -4.95
C MET A 4 8.30 20.73 -5.20
N GLU A 5 8.02 20.42 -6.46
CA GLU A 5 6.96 19.50 -6.83
C GLU A 5 7.37 18.10 -6.39
N THR A 6 6.98 17.72 -5.17
CA THR A 6 7.11 16.35 -4.68
C THR A 6 6.22 15.48 -5.58
N LYS A 7 6.80 14.86 -6.60
CA LYS A 7 6.12 13.83 -7.39
C LYS A 7 5.78 12.69 -6.42
N LYS A 8 4.59 12.74 -5.82
CA LYS A 8 4.04 11.68 -4.99
C LYS A 8 3.91 10.46 -5.90
N SER A 9 4.89 9.56 -5.85
CA SER A 9 4.87 8.35 -6.64
C SER A 9 3.63 7.57 -6.26
N LYS A 10 2.63 7.55 -7.16
CA LYS A 10 1.34 6.87 -6.97
C LYS A 10 1.50 5.37 -6.71
N LYS A 11 2.70 4.82 -6.92
CA LYS A 11 3.07 3.43 -6.60
C LYS A 11 3.17 3.21 -5.08
N GLY A 12 3.88 4.07 -4.35
CA GLY A 12 4.07 3.91 -2.89
C GLY A 12 2.77 4.06 -2.10
N ILE A 13 1.85 4.91 -2.59
CA ILE A 13 0.57 5.16 -1.93
C ILE A 13 -0.35 3.92 -1.93
N ARG A 14 -0.29 3.08 -2.96
CA ARG A 14 -1.14 1.88 -3.08
C ARG A 14 -0.69 0.77 -2.13
N VAL A 15 0.62 0.59 -1.98
CA VAL A 15 1.18 -0.34 -0.99
C VAL A 15 0.87 0.15 0.41
N ALA A 16 1.01 1.45 0.68
CA ALA A 16 0.66 2.04 1.98
C ALA A 16 -0.82 1.82 2.34
N THR A 17 -1.75 1.95 1.39
CA THR A 17 -3.16 1.62 1.62
C THR A 17 -3.36 0.16 2.02
N GLY A 18 -2.70 -0.78 1.34
CA GLY A 18 -2.76 -2.20 1.70
C GLY A 18 -2.19 -2.49 3.09
N VAL A 19 -1.09 -1.84 3.46
CA VAL A 19 -0.49 -1.93 4.81
C VAL A 19 -1.45 -1.42 5.88
N ILE A 20 -2.00 -0.22 5.69
CA ILE A 20 -2.93 0.39 6.66
C ILE A 20 -4.14 -0.53 6.88
N LEU A 21 -4.73 -1.05 5.80
CA LEU A 21 -5.86 -1.98 5.88
C LEU A 21 -5.49 -3.31 6.55
N GLY A 22 -4.34 -3.90 6.19
CA GLY A 22 -3.86 -5.14 6.80
C GLY A 22 -3.57 -5.00 8.29
N VAL A 23 -3.04 -3.85 8.72
CA VAL A 23 -2.83 -3.54 10.15
C VAL A 23 -4.17 -3.34 10.86
N LEU A 24 -5.11 -2.59 10.29
CA LEU A 24 -6.44 -2.39 10.87
C LEU A 24 -7.16 -3.72 11.10
N VAL A 25 -7.23 -4.57 10.07
CA VAL A 25 -7.85 -5.89 10.17
C VAL A 25 -7.06 -6.79 11.13
N GLY A 26 -5.74 -6.75 11.07
CA GLY A 26 -4.88 -7.52 11.96
C GLY A 26 -5.06 -7.18 13.44
N VAL A 27 -5.21 -5.90 13.78
CA VAL A 27 -5.50 -5.44 15.14
C VAL A 27 -6.90 -5.88 15.58
N LEU A 28 -7.92 -5.72 14.72
CA LEU A 28 -9.29 -6.13 15.01
C LEU A 28 -9.43 -7.65 15.23
N THR A 29 -8.57 -8.44 14.57
CA THR A 29 -8.57 -9.90 14.67
C THR A 29 -7.53 -10.43 15.67
N SER A 30 -6.82 -9.54 16.40
CA SER A 30 -5.67 -9.89 17.27
C SER A 30 -4.62 -10.78 16.59
N ASN A 31 -4.46 -10.66 15.27
CA ASN A 31 -3.61 -11.53 14.47
C ASN A 31 -2.89 -10.75 13.36
N ILE A 32 -2.12 -9.73 13.77
CA ILE A 32 -1.36 -8.86 12.86
C ILE A 32 -0.32 -9.65 12.06
N ALA A 33 0.27 -10.69 12.64
CA ALA A 33 1.29 -11.51 11.98
C ALA A 33 0.79 -12.16 10.68
N LEU A 34 -0.50 -12.56 10.64
CA LEU A 34 -1.14 -13.11 9.45
C LEU A 34 -1.63 -12.01 8.49
N TRP A 35 -2.30 -10.99 9.04
CA TRP A 35 -2.99 -9.99 8.21
C TRP A 35 -2.08 -8.92 7.60
N LEU A 36 -0.92 -8.66 8.19
CA LEU A 36 0.06 -7.68 7.69
C LEU A 36 0.69 -8.10 6.35
N PRO A 37 1.23 -9.32 6.17
CA PRO A 37 1.73 -9.77 4.87
C PRO A 37 0.61 -9.88 3.81
N ILE A 38 -0.62 -10.23 4.22
CA ILE A 38 -1.80 -10.22 3.34
C ILE A 38 -2.09 -8.79 2.83
N GLY A 39 -2.12 -7.80 3.72
CA GLY A 39 -2.32 -6.40 3.36
C GLY A 39 -1.25 -5.86 2.41
N ILE A 40 0.02 -6.22 2.66
CA ILE A 40 1.14 -5.87 1.77
C ILE A 40 0.97 -6.52 0.39
N ALA A 41 0.65 -7.82 0.34
CA ALA A 41 0.45 -8.54 -0.91
C ALA A 41 -0.69 -7.95 -1.75
N ILE A 42 -1.81 -7.60 -1.11
CA ILE A 42 -2.95 -6.94 -1.78
C ILE A 42 -2.54 -5.54 -2.28
N GLY A 43 -1.91 -4.72 -1.44
CA GLY A 43 -1.46 -3.38 -1.81
C GLY A 43 -0.42 -3.38 -2.94
N ALA A 44 0.49 -4.36 -2.92
CA ALA A 44 1.47 -4.58 -3.98
C ALA A 44 0.80 -5.06 -5.28
N ALA A 45 -0.11 -6.03 -5.21
CA ALA A 45 -0.85 -6.53 -6.37
C ALA A 45 -1.60 -5.39 -7.09
N PHE A 46 -2.34 -4.56 -6.35
CA PHE A 46 -2.98 -3.34 -6.86
C PHE A 46 -1.99 -2.28 -7.39
N GLY A 47 -0.75 -2.28 -6.87
CA GLY A 47 0.37 -1.50 -7.37
C GLY A 47 0.81 -1.94 -8.77
N TYR A 48 0.95 -3.25 -8.95
CA TYR A 48 1.41 -3.90 -10.18
C TYR A 48 0.36 -3.92 -11.30
N THR A 49 -0.94 -4.01 -10.99
CA THR A 49 -2.01 -4.04 -12.01
C THR A 49 -2.03 -2.80 -12.91
N ASN A 50 -1.52 -1.68 -12.40
CA ASN A 50 -1.48 -0.39 -13.09
C ASN A 50 -0.07 -0.09 -13.67
N GLN A 51 0.80 -1.10 -13.75
CA GLN A 51 2.02 -1.08 -14.57
C GLN A 51 1.72 -1.63 -15.97
N LYS A 52 0.59 -1.22 -16.57
CA LYS A 52 0.32 -1.48 -17.98
C LYS A 52 0.64 -0.20 -18.77
N ASN A 53 1.83 -0.23 -19.36
CA ASN A 53 2.26 0.46 -20.58
C ASN A 53 2.16 2.00 -20.67
N SER A 54 3.30 2.67 -20.62
CA SER A 54 3.63 3.78 -21.55
C SER A 54 5.04 3.56 -22.06
#